data_AF-A0A2E1VQV9-F1
#
_entry.id   AF-A0A2E1VQV9-F1
#
_cell.length_a   1.000
_cell.length_b   1.000
_cell.length_c   1.000
_cell.angle_alpha   90.00
_cell.angle_beta   90.00
_cell.angle_gamma   90.00
#
_symmetry.space_group_name_H-M   'P 1'
#
loop_
_entity.id
_entity.type
_entity.pdbx_description
1 polymer ?
#
loop_
_entity_poly.entity_id
_entity_poly.type
_entity_poly.pdbx_seq_one_letter_code
_entity_poly.pdbx_strand_id
1 'polypeptide(L)'
;MNGTIFVVSLVVTVLLLGCTIWTGLRGRRRAHYPFAVATVLSLAFAIVQARIYGESFVIPAMRLRIHLSLAFTALGLLPCAAVSGFLLIRRPGVRKWHRLLAWSFVVVTVAAMGAALWMLEGATPVDAA
;
A
#
# COMPACT_ATOMS: atom_id res chain seq x y z
N MET A 1 -22.28 2.39 5.74
CA MET A 1 -21.68 1.03 5.79
C MET A 1 -20.29 0.94 5.14
N ASN A 2 -19.96 1.75 4.12
CA ASN A 2 -18.67 1.65 3.40
C ASN A 2 -17.43 2.05 4.23
N GLY A 3 -17.57 3.02 5.14
CA GLY A 3 -16.44 3.49 5.97
C GLY A 3 -15.85 2.41 6.87
N THR A 4 -16.70 1.59 7.51
CA THR A 4 -16.22 0.50 8.39
C THR A 4 -15.44 -0.55 7.61
N ILE A 5 -15.95 -0.96 6.43
CA ILE A 5 -15.27 -1.94 5.58
C ILE A 5 -13.93 -1.39 5.08
N PHE A 6 -13.90 -0.11 4.68
CA PHE A 6 -12.65 0.57 4.32
C PHE A 6 -11.64 0.54 5.46
N VAL A 7 -12.01 0.98 6.67
CA VAL A 7 -11.10 1.00 7.84
C VAL A 7 -10.60 -0.41 8.18
N VAL A 8 -11.50 -1.40 8.19
CA VAL A 8 -11.12 -2.80 8.47
C VAL A 8 -10.14 -3.30 7.40
N SER A 9 -10.42 -3.08 6.12
CA SER A 9 -9.52 -3.51 5.04
C SER A 9 -8.15 -2.83 5.09
N LEU A 10 -8.11 -1.56 5.49
CA LEU A 10 -6.86 -0.82 5.69
C LEU A 10 -6.05 -1.40 6.85
N VAL A 11 -6.68 -1.63 8.01
CA VAL A 11 -6.03 -2.23 9.18
C VAL A 11 -5.48 -3.63 8.85
N VAL A 12 -6.28 -4.47 8.20
CA VAL A 12 -5.84 -5.81 7.76
C VAL A 12 -4.63 -5.71 6.82
N THR A 13 -4.66 -4.78 5.87
CA THR A 13 -3.54 -4.55 4.94
C THR A 13 -2.26 -4.13 5.68
N VAL A 14 -2.36 -3.23 6.65
CA VAL A 14 -1.22 -2.78 7.47
C VAL A 14 -0.65 -3.93 8.30
N LEU A 15 -1.49 -4.75 8.92
CA LEU A 15 -1.05 -5.91 9.69
C LEU A 15 -0.36 -6.95 8.80
N LEU A 16 -0.92 -7.25 7.62
CA LEU A 16 -0.31 -8.16 6.65
C LEU A 16 1.02 -7.64 6.12
N LEU A 17 1.13 -6.32 5.86
CA LEU A 17 2.38 -5.69 5.48
C LEU A 17 3.43 -5.81 6.60
N GLY A 18 3.04 -5.57 7.85
CA GLY A 18 3.89 -5.76 9.02
C GLY A 18 4.41 -7.19 9.14
N CYS A 19 3.54 -8.19 8.97
CA CYS A 19 3.91 -9.60 8.92
C CYS A 19 4.85 -9.92 7.75
N THR A 20 4.60 -9.36 6.56
CA THR A 20 5.45 -9.52 5.37
C THR A 20 6.87 -9.00 5.63
N ILE A 21 6.98 -7.79 6.20
CA ILE A 21 8.26 -7.18 6.55
C ILE A 21 8.97 -8.01 7.62
N TRP A 22 8.28 -8.35 8.71
CA TRP A 22 8.85 -9.10 9.83
C TRP A 22 9.38 -10.47 9.41
N THR A 23 8.60 -11.23 8.63
CA THR A 23 9.04 -12.52 8.09
C THR A 23 10.20 -12.38 7.10
N GLY A 24 10.21 -11.31 6.29
CA GLY A 24 11.30 -10.99 5.37
C GLY A 24 12.61 -10.63 6.09
N LEU A 25 12.54 -9.83 7.15
CA LEU A 25 13.70 -9.47 7.99
C LEU A 25 14.27 -10.69 8.72
N ARG A 26 13.42 -11.63 9.17
CA ARG A 26 13.84 -12.91 9.77
C ARG A 26 14.29 -13.98 8.77
N GLY A 27 14.28 -13.68 7.47
CA GLY A 27 14.67 -14.63 6.42
C GLY A 27 13.73 -15.83 6.27
N ARG A 28 12.52 -15.79 6.83
CA ARG A 28 11.54 -16.88 6.80
C ARG A 28 10.78 -16.91 5.46
N ARG A 29 11.45 -17.28 4.38
CA ARG A 29 10.92 -17.23 3.00
C ARG A 29 9.57 -17.94 2.82
N ARG A 30 9.40 -19.12 3.42
CA ARG A 30 8.16 -19.91 3.36
C ARG A 30 6.94 -19.17 3.94
N ALA A 31 7.15 -18.32 4.94
CA ALA A 31 6.10 -17.47 5.51
C ALA A 31 6.00 -16.12 4.79
N HIS A 32 7.13 -15.57 4.35
CA HIS A 32 7.18 -14.27 3.68
C HIS A 32 6.35 -14.24 2.38
N TYR A 33 6.45 -15.26 1.52
CA TYR A 33 5.70 -15.27 0.26
C TYR A 33 4.18 -15.27 0.42
N PRO A 34 3.56 -16.15 1.24
CA PRO A 34 2.11 -16.09 1.42
C PRO A 34 1.66 -14.76 2.06
N PHE A 35 2.41 -14.21 3.02
CA PHE A 35 2.08 -12.89 3.57
C PHE A 35 2.20 -11.76 2.52
N ALA A 36 3.23 -11.80 1.66
CA ALA A 36 3.39 -10.82 0.60
C ALA A 36 2.22 -10.88 -0.40
N VAL A 37 1.82 -12.08 -0.83
CA VAL A 37 0.66 -12.28 -1.71
C VAL A 37 -0.62 -11.79 -1.04
N ALA A 38 -0.86 -12.19 0.22
CA ALA A 38 -2.03 -11.75 0.98
C ALA A 38 -2.06 -10.22 1.15
N THR A 39 -0.91 -9.58 1.37
CA THR A 39 -0.78 -8.12 1.47
C THR A 39 -1.18 -7.45 0.17
N VAL A 40 -0.71 -7.94 -0.99
CA VAL A 40 -1.06 -7.37 -2.29
C VAL A 40 -2.55 -7.51 -2.59
N LEU A 41 -3.14 -8.68 -2.31
CA LEU A 41 -4.57 -8.90 -2.50
C LEU A 41 -5.41 -8.01 -1.57
N SER A 42 -5.02 -7.91 -0.30
CA SER A 42 -5.68 -7.03 0.67
C SER A 42 -5.55 -5.55 0.28
N LEU A 43 -4.38 -5.13 -0.22
CA LEU A 43 -4.16 -3.77 -0.70
C LEU A 43 -5.04 -3.46 -1.92
N ALA A 44 -5.14 -4.37 -2.88
CA ALA A 44 -6.03 -4.22 -4.03
C ALA A 44 -7.50 -4.06 -3.59
N PHE A 45 -7.94 -4.87 -2.63
CA PHE A 45 -9.27 -4.74 -2.04
C PHE A 45 -9.46 -3.41 -1.31
N ALA A 46 -8.49 -2.97 -0.50
CA ALA A 46 -8.53 -1.69 0.20
C ALA A 46 -8.59 -0.49 -0.77
N ILE A 47 -7.92 -0.56 -1.94
CA ILE A 47 -8.00 0.45 -3.00
C ILE A 47 -9.43 0.54 -3.57
N VAL A 48 -10.09 -0.60 -3.81
CA VAL A 48 -11.49 -0.62 -4.26
C VAL A 48 -12.40 0.02 -3.22
N GLN A 49 -12.24 -0.34 -1.94
CA GLN A 49 -13.02 0.26 -0.85
C GLN A 49 -12.74 1.76 -0.68
N ALA A 50 -11.49 2.20 -0.84
CA ALA A 50 -11.12 3.60 -0.80
C ALA A 50 -11.78 4.41 -1.92
N ARG A 51 -11.86 3.85 -3.14
CA ARG A 51 -12.58 4.47 -4.26
C ARG A 51 -14.06 4.65 -3.92
N ILE A 52 -14.72 3.59 -3.48
CA ILE A 52 -16.16 3.61 -3.12
C ILE A 52 -16.40 4.59 -1.96
N TYR A 53 -15.55 4.62 -0.95
CA TYR A 53 -15.66 5.55 0.17
C TYR A 53 -15.44 7.01 -0.27
N GLY A 54 -14.49 7.24 -1.19
CA GLY A 54 -14.18 8.56 -1.73
C GLY A 54 -15.27 9.18 -2.59
N GLU A 55 -16.16 8.38 -3.19
CA GLU A 55 -17.30 8.86 -3.99
C GLU A 55 -18.29 9.71 -3.17
N SER A 56 -18.26 9.61 -1.84
CA SER A 56 -19.10 10.40 -0.94
C SER A 56 -18.54 11.79 -0.60
N PHE A 57 -17.36 12.16 -1.12
CA PHE A 57 -16.68 13.39 -0.77
C PHE A 57 -16.23 14.21 -1.98
N VAL A 58 -16.33 15.54 -1.86
CA VAL A 58 -15.66 16.50 -2.72
C VAL A 58 -14.25 16.71 -2.17
N ILE A 59 -13.25 16.28 -2.94
CA ILE A 59 -11.86 16.26 -2.51
C ILE A 59 -11.08 17.43 -3.12
N PRO A 60 -10.29 18.20 -2.34
CA PRO A 60 -9.42 19.24 -2.87
C PRO A 60 -8.43 18.69 -3.91
N ALA A 61 -8.45 19.25 -5.12
CA ALA A 61 -7.70 18.74 -6.28
C ALA A 61 -6.19 18.60 -6.01
N MET A 62 -5.59 19.55 -5.29
CA MET A 62 -4.16 19.50 -4.95
C MET A 62 -3.83 18.32 -4.03
N ARG A 63 -4.65 18.08 -3.00
CA ARG A 63 -4.43 16.98 -2.05
C ARG A 63 -4.60 15.62 -2.75
N LEU A 64 -5.61 15.51 -3.61
CA LEU A 64 -5.83 14.33 -4.45
C LEU A 64 -4.63 14.04 -5.37
N ARG A 65 -4.11 15.07 -6.06
CA ARG A 65 -2.95 14.93 -6.95
C ARG A 65 -1.71 14.45 -6.22
N ILE A 66 -1.45 14.96 -5.01
CA ILE A 66 -0.32 14.53 -4.18
C ILE A 66 -0.49 13.06 -3.77
N HIS A 67 -1.66 12.69 -3.25
CA HIS A 67 -1.95 11.31 -2.87
C HIS A 67 -1.77 10.35 -4.06
N LEU A 68 -2.35 10.67 -5.23
CA LEU A 68 -2.25 9.84 -6.43
C LEU A 68 -0.82 9.73 -6.95
N SER A 69 -0.03 10.81 -6.90
CA SER A 69 1.38 10.78 -7.33
C SER A 69 2.20 9.80 -6.48
N LEU A 70 1.98 9.80 -5.16
CA LEU A 70 2.61 8.84 -4.24
C LEU A 70 2.09 7.42 -4.47
N ALA A 71 0.76 7.25 -4.60
CA ALA A 71 0.13 5.96 -4.82
C ALA A 71 0.60 5.29 -6.12
N PHE A 72 0.67 6.03 -7.23
CA PHE A 72 1.20 5.52 -8.49
C PHE A 72 2.69 5.21 -8.42
N THR A 73 3.47 6.00 -7.68
CA THR A 73 4.88 5.69 -7.44
C THR A 73 5.04 4.38 -6.67
N ALA A 74 4.26 4.17 -5.60
CA ALA A 74 4.24 2.91 -4.87
C ALA A 74 3.82 1.74 -5.77
N LEU A 75 2.77 1.93 -6.58
CA LEU A 75 2.30 0.93 -7.54
C LEU A 75 3.39 0.54 -8.55
N GLY A 76 4.17 1.52 -9.04
CA GLY A 76 5.31 1.26 -9.93
C GLY A 76 6.47 0.53 -9.26
N LEU A 77 6.70 0.76 -7.97
CA LEU A 77 7.73 0.06 -7.19
C LEU A 77 7.35 -1.38 -6.85
N LEU A 78 6.07 -1.69 -6.73
CA LEU A 78 5.57 -3.03 -6.39
C LEU A 78 6.08 -4.14 -7.32
N PRO A 79 5.96 -4.06 -8.67
CA PRO A 79 6.50 -5.08 -9.56
C PRO A 79 8.03 -5.17 -9.46
N CYS A 80 8.73 -4.05 -9.26
CA CYS A 80 10.19 -4.06 -9.07
C CYS A 80 10.59 -4.82 -7.79
N ALA A 81 9.87 -4.60 -6.68
CA ALA A 81 10.09 -5.32 -5.42
C ALA A 81 9.75 -6.81 -5.56
N ALA A 82 8.67 -7.16 -6.25
CA ALA A 82 8.26 -8.54 -6.50
C ALA A 82 9.26 -9.30 -7.39
N VAL A 83 9.67 -8.71 -8.52
CA VAL A 83 10.65 -9.30 -9.45
C VAL A 83 12.01 -9.48 -8.76
N SER A 84 12.49 -8.45 -8.05
CA SER A 84 13.75 -8.57 -7.29
C SER A 84 13.68 -9.64 -6.19
N GLY A 85 12.51 -9.81 -5.56
CA GLY A 85 12.27 -10.88 -4.58
C GLY A 85 12.31 -12.28 -5.22
N PHE A 86 11.71 -12.43 -6.40
CA PHE A 86 11.79 -13.68 -7.16
C PHE A 86 13.22 -14.00 -7.61
N LEU A 87 13.96 -13.01 -8.12
CA LEU A 87 15.36 -13.16 -8.52
C LEU A 87 16.26 -13.58 -7.34
N LEU A 88 15.93 -13.18 -6.11
CA LEU A 88 16.64 -13.57 -4.88
C LEU A 88 16.67 -15.08 -4.63
N ILE A 89 15.75 -15.84 -5.24
CA ILE A 89 15.72 -17.30 -5.15
C ILE A 89 16.96 -17.90 -5.83
N ARG A 90 17.37 -17.34 -6.97
CA ARG A 90 18.48 -17.86 -7.79
C ARG A 90 19.76 -17.01 -7.68
N ARG A 91 19.65 -15.73 -7.32
CA ARG A 91 20.77 -14.77 -7.33
C ARG A 91 20.88 -14.02 -5.99
N PRO A 92 21.66 -14.53 -5.02
CA PRO A 92 21.77 -13.91 -3.70
C PRO A 92 22.32 -12.48 -3.72
N GLY A 93 23.09 -12.11 -4.76
CA GLY A 93 23.60 -10.74 -4.96
C GLY A 93 22.53 -9.67 -5.16
N VAL A 94 21.29 -10.05 -5.53
CA VAL A 94 20.16 -9.11 -5.71
C VAL A 94 19.59 -8.63 -4.37
N ARG A 95 20.04 -9.17 -3.23
CA ARG A 95 19.52 -8.85 -1.89
C ARG A 95 19.52 -7.37 -1.55
N LYS A 96 20.61 -6.65 -1.89
CA LYS A 96 20.71 -5.20 -1.64
C LYS A 96 19.63 -4.44 -2.42
N TRP A 97 19.42 -4.80 -3.70
CA TRP A 97 18.42 -4.21 -4.56
C TRP A 97 16.99 -4.53 -4.12
N HIS A 98 16.71 -5.79 -3.77
CA HIS A 98 15.39 -6.16 -3.25
C HIS A 98 15.06 -5.39 -1.95
N ARG A 99 16.01 -5.29 -1.02
CA ARG A 99 15.84 -4.50 0.21
C ARG A 99 15.57 -3.03 -0.08
N LEU A 100 16.35 -2.43 -0.98
CA LEU A 100 16.16 -1.03 -1.38
C LEU A 100 14.76 -0.82 -1.97
N LEU A 101 14.37 -1.62 -2.96
CA LEU A 101 13.07 -1.50 -3.63
C LEU A 101 11.90 -1.76 -2.68
N ALA A 102 12.00 -2.76 -1.82
CA ALA A 102 10.97 -3.06 -0.82
C ALA A 102 10.83 -1.92 0.20
N TRP A 103 11.94 -1.35 0.70
CA TRP A 103 11.88 -0.21 1.61
C TRP A 103 11.35 1.05 0.93
N SER A 104 11.77 1.33 -0.31
CA SER A 104 11.20 2.45 -1.08
C SER A 104 9.69 2.28 -1.27
N PHE A 105 9.23 1.07 -1.62
CA PHE A 105 7.80 0.76 -1.71
C PHE A 105 7.07 1.05 -0.40
N VAL A 106 7.60 0.55 0.72
CA VAL A 106 6.99 0.74 2.05
C VAL A 106 6.92 2.23 2.43
N VAL A 107 8.03 2.96 2.28
CA VAL A 107 8.09 4.40 2.63
C VAL A 107 7.11 5.21 1.79
N VAL A 108 7.10 5.00 0.47
CA VAL A 108 6.17 5.72 -0.43
C VAL A 108 4.71 5.32 -0.14
N THR A 109 4.44 4.07 0.19
CA THR A 109 3.08 3.61 0.57
C THR A 109 2.62 4.29 1.87
N VAL A 110 3.47 4.35 2.89
CA VAL A 110 3.15 5.05 4.16
C VAL A 110 2.94 6.55 3.90
N ALA A 111 3.76 7.18 3.07
CA ALA A 111 3.57 8.57 2.68
C ALA A 111 2.24 8.77 1.93
N ALA A 112 1.87 7.85 1.01
CA ALA A 112 0.60 7.89 0.30
C ALA A 112 -0.60 7.75 1.25
N MET A 113 -0.49 6.90 2.28
CA MET A 113 -1.49 6.78 3.34
C MET A 113 -1.64 8.07 4.15
N GLY A 114 -0.52 8.68 4.55
CA GLY A 114 -0.54 9.99 5.22
C GLY A 114 -1.19 11.06 4.36
N ALA A 115 -0.87 11.09 3.06
CA ALA A 115 -1.51 11.99 2.11
C ALA A 115 -3.00 11.71 1.93
N ALA A 116 -3.46 10.46 2.01
CA ALA A 116 -4.87 10.10 1.97
C ALA A 116 -5.63 10.63 3.21
N LEU A 117 -5.05 10.50 4.40
CA LEU A 117 -5.64 11.05 5.63
C LEU A 117 -5.76 12.57 5.55
N TRP A 118 -4.69 13.24 5.12
CA TRP A 118 -4.69 14.68 4.89
C TRP A 118 -5.69 15.10 3.79
N MET A 119 -5.84 14.29 2.74
CA MET A 119 -6.83 14.52 1.69
C MET A 119 -8.26 14.47 2.24
N LEU A 120 -8.58 13.48 3.09
CA LEU A 120 -9.91 13.31 3.69
C LEU A 120 -10.24 14.39 4.72
N GLU A 121 -9.25 14.87 5.49
CA GLU A 121 -9.43 15.98 6.44
C GLU A 121 -9.94 17.27 5.76
N GLY A 122 -9.52 17.50 4.51
CA GLY A 122 -9.94 18.67 3.74
C GLY A 122 -11.16 18.44 2.86
N ALA A 123 -11.79 17.25 2.93
CA ALA A 123 -12.88 16.88 2.04
C ALA A 123 -14.24 17.24 2.65
N THR A 124 -15.19 17.66 1.81
CA THR A 124 -16.57 17.96 2.23
C THR A 124 -17.52 16.88 1.71
N PRO A 125 -18.60 16.52 2.44
CA PRO A 125 -19.61 15.60 1.92
C PRO A 125 -20.26 16.16 0.65
N VAL A 126 -20.55 15.29 -0.32
CA VAL A 126 -21.21 15.70 -1.57
C VAL A 126 -22.60 16.28 -1.32
N ASP A 127 -23.33 15.78 -0.31
CA ASP A 127 -24.68 16.24 0.04
C ASP A 127 -24.70 17.55 0.84
N ALA A 128 -23.53 18.09 1.19
CA ALA A 128 -23.39 19.33 1.95
C ALA A 128 -22.95 20.54 1.09
N ALA A 129 -22.78 20.33 -0.23
CA ALA A 129 -22.41 21.34 -1.22
C ALA A 129 -23.58 21.63 -2.17
#